data_AF-A0A817RMV6-F1
#
_entry.id   AF-A0A817RMV6-F1
#
_cell.length_a   1.000
_cell.length_b   1.000
_cell.length_c   1.000
_cell.angle_alpha   90.00
_cell.angle_beta   90.00
_cell.angle_gamma   90.00
#
_symmetry.space_group_name_H-M   'P 1'
#
loop_
_entity.id
_entity.type
_entity.pdbx_description
1 polymer ?
#
loop_
_entity_poly.entity_id
_entity_poly.type
_entity_poly.pdbx_seq_one_letter_code
_entity_poly.pdbx_strand_id
1 'polypeptide(L)'
;MRCSVREQLAKRIVQHHRTVAKIKKNITVNHFLTEIFHVKTIYGIIWKYDTCGTIGDKPRSGLPRKISTGQRTRLKRLVNHQTGISLRRIPQKFNVHRRTIQRELIDMARPFETIWQILEEKVYGGDWEAKTIDQLKRRTQQQLKRIDMKPVQAMFSSIRKQLRKIADKGPFAACSF
;
A
#
# COMPACT_ATOMS: atom_id res chain seq x y z
N MET A 1 -13.35 -16.68 -15.08
CA MET A 1 -14.56 -17.50 -15.32
C MET A 1 -14.72 -18.77 -14.44
N ARG A 2 -13.79 -19.14 -13.53
CA ARG A 2 -13.89 -20.41 -12.75
C ARG A 2 -14.53 -20.33 -11.35
N CYS A 3 -14.76 -19.13 -10.77
CA CYS A 3 -15.33 -19.01 -9.42
C CYS A 3 -16.84 -19.27 -9.38
N SER A 4 -17.60 -18.85 -10.40
CA SER A 4 -19.07 -18.96 -10.42
C SER A 4 -19.56 -20.41 -10.38
N VAL A 5 -18.98 -21.29 -11.21
CA VAL A 5 -19.35 -22.72 -11.27
C VAL A 5 -19.06 -23.44 -9.94
N ARG A 6 -17.90 -23.14 -9.32
CA ARG A 6 -17.53 -23.73 -8.03
C ARG A 6 -18.45 -23.27 -6.90
N GLU A 7 -18.83 -22.00 -6.89
CA GLU A 7 -19.79 -21.48 -5.90
C GLU A 7 -21.18 -22.08 -6.09
N GLN A 8 -21.64 -22.26 -7.33
CA GLN A 8 -22.93 -22.92 -7.61
C GLN A 8 -22.93 -24.37 -7.13
N LEU A 9 -21.85 -25.13 -7.38
CA LEU A 9 -21.69 -26.48 -6.87
C LEU A 9 -21.72 -26.50 -5.34
N ALA A 10 -20.96 -25.61 -4.70
CA ALA A 10 -20.90 -25.54 -3.25
C ALA A 10 -22.27 -25.17 -2.63
N LYS A 11 -23.05 -24.29 -3.29
CA LYS A 11 -24.45 -24.00 -2.91
C LYS A 11 -25.35 -25.22 -3.03
N ARG A 12 -25.27 -25.98 -4.13
CA ARG A 12 -26.06 -27.21 -4.32
C ARG A 12 -25.75 -28.26 -3.25
N ILE A 13 -24.46 -28.51 -2.99
CA ILE A 13 -24.01 -29.48 -1.99
C ILE A 13 -24.48 -29.08 -0.59
N VAL A 14 -24.29 -27.83 -0.19
CA VAL A 14 -24.68 -27.35 1.13
C VAL A 14 -26.20 -27.33 1.28
N GLN A 15 -26.95 -26.95 0.24
CA GLN A 15 -28.41 -26.99 0.27
C GLN A 15 -28.91 -28.41 0.50
N HIS A 16 -28.41 -29.39 -0.27
CA HIS A 16 -28.74 -30.80 -0.10
C HIS A 16 -28.31 -31.33 1.28
N HIS A 17 -27.14 -30.91 1.77
CA HIS A 17 -26.68 -31.28 3.10
C HIS A 17 -27.62 -30.78 4.21
N ARG A 18 -28.13 -29.54 4.06
CA ARG A 18 -29.05 -28.89 5.01
C ARG A 18 -30.45 -29.50 5.00
N THR A 19 -31.00 -29.84 3.83
CA THR A 19 -32.36 -30.40 3.69
C THR A 19 -32.42 -31.89 4.01
N VAL A 20 -31.47 -32.68 3.51
CA VAL A 20 -31.54 -34.15 3.55
C VAL A 20 -30.69 -34.76 4.66
N ALA A 21 -29.54 -34.16 4.99
CA ALA A 21 -28.44 -34.89 5.61
C ALA A 21 -27.96 -34.35 6.97
N LYS A 22 -28.84 -33.72 7.76
CA LYS A 22 -28.56 -33.39 9.17
C LYS A 22 -28.09 -34.60 10.01
N ILE A 23 -28.30 -35.82 9.53
CA ILE A 23 -28.02 -37.06 10.26
C ILE A 23 -26.73 -37.76 9.78
N LYS A 24 -26.36 -37.76 8.48
CA LYS A 24 -25.15 -38.46 7.97
C LYS A 24 -24.56 -37.84 6.68
N LYS A 25 -23.26 -37.46 6.71
CA LYS A 25 -22.53 -36.86 5.57
C LYS A 25 -22.45 -37.77 4.33
N ASN A 26 -22.39 -39.09 4.53
CA ASN A 26 -22.24 -40.09 3.46
C ASN A 26 -23.40 -40.05 2.45
N ILE A 27 -24.62 -39.71 2.87
CA ILE A 27 -25.79 -39.64 1.98
C ILE A 27 -25.59 -38.53 0.94
N THR A 28 -25.08 -37.38 1.39
CA THR A 28 -24.78 -36.26 0.49
C THR A 28 -23.65 -36.63 -0.47
N VAL A 29 -22.60 -37.29 0.03
CA VAL A 29 -21.46 -37.70 -0.80
C VAL A 29 -21.88 -38.69 -1.89
N ASN A 30 -22.67 -39.71 -1.57
CA ASN A 30 -23.14 -40.70 -2.55
C ASN A 30 -24.02 -40.07 -3.65
N HIS A 31 -24.84 -39.08 -3.30
CA HIS A 31 -25.67 -38.36 -4.28
C HIS A 31 -24.83 -37.54 -5.27
N PHE A 32 -23.76 -36.87 -4.82
CA PHE A 32 -22.91 -36.08 -5.71
C PHE A 32 -21.78 -36.89 -6.37
N LEU A 33 -21.55 -38.12 -5.94
CA LEU A 33 -20.64 -39.06 -6.59
C LEU A 33 -21.15 -39.50 -7.96
N THR A 34 -22.47 -39.65 -8.13
CA THR A 34 -23.08 -39.98 -9.43
C THR A 34 -22.95 -38.83 -10.44
N GLU A 35 -22.79 -37.59 -9.99
CA GLU A 35 -22.58 -36.40 -10.82
C GLU A 35 -21.10 -36.17 -11.22
N ILE A 36 -20.20 -37.15 -11.04
CA ILE A 36 -18.77 -37.11 -11.44
C ILE A 36 -17.94 -36.07 -10.64
N PHE A 37 -18.35 -35.72 -9.42
CA PHE A 37 -17.52 -34.87 -8.55
C PHE A 37 -16.59 -35.68 -7.65
N HIS A 38 -15.34 -35.25 -7.53
CA HIS A 38 -14.39 -35.89 -6.63
C HIS A 38 -14.84 -35.81 -5.16
N VAL A 39 -14.83 -36.96 -4.48
CA VAL A 39 -15.17 -37.14 -3.05
C VAL A 39 -14.51 -36.09 -2.15
N LYS A 40 -13.22 -35.83 -2.36
CA LYS A 40 -12.43 -34.88 -1.58
C LYS A 40 -12.97 -33.45 -1.65
N THR A 41 -13.51 -33.05 -2.81
CA THR A 41 -14.12 -31.73 -3.01
C THR A 41 -15.43 -31.62 -2.22
N ILE A 42 -16.26 -32.66 -2.27
CA ILE A 42 -17.56 -32.69 -1.57
C ILE A 42 -17.33 -32.63 -0.05
N TYR A 43 -16.47 -33.48 0.50
CA TYR A 43 -16.11 -33.44 1.92
C TYR A 43 -15.47 -32.11 2.33
N GLY A 44 -14.60 -31.55 1.50
CA GLY A 44 -13.97 -30.26 1.78
C GLY A 44 -14.99 -29.12 1.87
N ILE A 45 -16.02 -29.13 1.03
CA ILE A 45 -17.12 -28.15 1.06
C ILE A 45 -17.97 -28.34 2.31
N ILE A 46 -18.37 -29.57 2.63
CA ILE A 46 -19.16 -29.87 3.84
C ILE A 46 -18.38 -29.47 5.10
N TRP A 47 -17.12 -29.89 5.22
CA TRP A 47 -16.28 -29.54 6.37
C TRP A 47 -16.13 -28.02 6.54
N LYS A 48 -15.91 -27.30 5.43
CA LYS A 48 -15.81 -25.84 5.43
C LYS A 48 -17.13 -25.18 5.89
N TYR A 49 -18.26 -25.71 5.44
CA TYR A 49 -19.59 -25.25 5.86
C TYR A 49 -19.84 -25.53 7.35
N ASP A 50 -19.56 -26.73 7.83
CA ASP A 50 -19.73 -27.11 9.24
C ASP A 50 -18.84 -26.25 10.17
N THR A 51 -17.62 -25.94 9.73
CA THR A 51 -16.64 -25.21 10.56
C THR A 51 -16.86 -23.69 10.53
N CYS A 52 -17.13 -23.12 9.36
CA CYS A 52 -17.16 -21.66 9.17
C CYS A 52 -18.57 -21.10 8.92
N GLY A 53 -19.57 -21.94 8.62
CA GLY A 53 -20.93 -21.53 8.23
C GLY A 53 -21.02 -20.89 6.84
N THR A 54 -19.91 -20.75 6.12
CA THR A 54 -19.82 -19.99 4.87
C THR A 54 -19.44 -20.87 3.67
N ILE A 55 -20.12 -20.65 2.55
CA ILE A 55 -19.88 -21.35 1.27
C ILE A 55 -18.75 -20.68 0.48
N GLY A 56 -18.69 -19.34 0.53
CA GLY A 56 -17.74 -18.51 -0.22
C GLY A 56 -16.29 -18.76 0.15
N ASP A 57 -15.38 -18.58 -0.80
CA ASP A 57 -13.95 -18.70 -0.55
C ASP A 57 -13.46 -17.66 0.46
N LYS A 58 -12.56 -18.09 1.35
CA LYS A 58 -11.85 -17.14 2.20
C LYS A 58 -11.05 -16.20 1.29
N PRO A 59 -11.02 -14.89 1.58
CA PRO A 59 -10.16 -13.98 0.84
C PRO A 59 -8.73 -14.52 0.89
N ARG A 60 -8.06 -14.55 -0.27
CA ARG A 60 -6.68 -15.05 -0.36
C ARG A 60 -5.81 -14.23 0.59
N SER A 61 -5.17 -14.89 1.54
CA SER A 61 -4.17 -14.27 2.39
C SER A 61 -2.95 -13.90 1.53
N GLY A 62 -2.50 -12.65 1.62
CA GLY A 62 -1.32 -12.17 0.94
C GLY A 62 -0.70 -11.01 1.70
N LEU A 63 0.55 -10.68 1.37
CA LEU A 63 1.23 -9.52 1.95
C LEU A 63 0.44 -8.24 1.63
N PRO A 64 0.32 -7.31 2.61
CA PRO A 64 -0.40 -6.06 2.41
C PRO A 64 0.23 -5.25 1.27
N ARG A 65 -0.61 -4.78 0.34
CA ARG A 65 -0.17 -3.97 -0.80
C ARG A 65 0.08 -2.52 -0.44
N LYS A 66 -0.55 -2.03 0.63
CA LYS A 66 -0.45 -0.67 1.14
C LYS A 66 0.13 -0.70 2.56
N ILE A 67 0.97 0.26 2.86
CA ILE A 67 1.47 0.47 4.22
C ILE A 67 0.39 1.18 5.05
N SER A 68 0.22 0.80 6.31
CA SER A 68 -0.66 1.55 7.21
C SER A 68 -0.07 2.93 7.55
N THR A 69 -0.91 3.87 7.97
CA THR A 69 -0.48 5.23 8.32
C THR A 69 0.60 5.23 9.41
N GLY A 70 0.43 4.41 10.46
CA GLY A 70 1.43 4.26 11.52
C GLY A 70 2.77 3.70 11.02
N GLN A 71 2.71 2.67 10.16
CA GLN A 71 3.91 2.12 9.53
C GLN A 71 4.60 3.13 8.60
N ARG A 72 3.83 3.98 7.89
CA ARG A 72 4.36 5.06 7.05
C ARG A 72 5.13 6.08 7.87
N THR A 73 4.59 6.48 9.02
CA THR A 73 5.26 7.40 9.94
C THR A 73 6.54 6.79 10.50
N ARG A 74 6.52 5.50 10.88
CA ARG A 74 7.71 4.78 11.33
C ARG A 74 8.76 4.63 10.22
N LEU A 75 8.35 4.40 8.97
CA LEU A 75 9.24 4.37 7.80
C LEU A 75 9.91 5.73 7.59
N LYS A 76 9.16 6.83 7.66
CA LYS A 76 9.71 8.20 7.58
C LYS A 76 10.80 8.43 8.62
N ARG A 77 10.52 8.11 9.89
CA ARG A 77 11.51 8.25 10.98
C ARG A 77 12.77 7.42 10.73
N LEU A 78 12.59 6.20 10.21
CA LEU A 78 13.70 5.28 9.96
C LEU A 78 14.60 5.77 8.83
N VAL A 79 14.04 6.45 7.83
CA VAL A 79 14.77 6.86 6.62
C VAL A 79 15.32 8.29 6.74
N ASN A 80 14.69 9.14 7.55
CA ASN A 80 15.17 10.50 7.81
C ASN A 80 16.59 10.48 8.39
N HIS A 81 17.48 11.28 7.79
CA HIS A 81 18.89 11.48 8.20
C HIS A 81 19.79 10.24 8.15
N GLN A 82 19.35 9.15 7.50
CA GLN A 82 20.15 7.95 7.32
C GLN A 82 20.55 7.77 5.86
N THR A 83 21.85 7.86 5.59
CA THR A 83 22.43 7.53 4.28
C THR A 83 22.85 6.05 4.25
N GLY A 84 22.67 5.38 3.11
CA GLY A 84 23.14 4.00 2.92
C GLY A 84 22.23 2.89 3.47
N ILE A 85 20.97 3.17 3.84
CA ILE A 85 20.07 2.10 4.29
C ILE A 85 19.73 1.14 3.14
N SER A 86 19.94 -0.15 3.38
CA SER A 86 19.56 -1.19 2.42
C SER A 86 18.05 -1.36 2.29
N LEU A 87 17.52 -1.09 1.10
CA LEU A 87 16.15 -1.40 0.69
C LEU A 87 15.80 -2.90 0.71
N ARG A 88 16.78 -3.79 0.94
CA ARG A 88 16.55 -5.23 1.12
C ARG A 88 16.10 -5.57 2.55
N ARG A 89 16.58 -4.84 3.55
CA ARG A 89 16.33 -5.11 4.98
C ARG A 89 15.11 -4.35 5.53
N ILE A 90 14.85 -3.15 5.02
CA ILE A 90 13.70 -2.33 5.46
C ILE A 90 12.36 -3.08 5.33
N PRO A 91 12.01 -3.72 4.19
CA PRO A 91 10.68 -4.30 4.00
C PRO A 91 10.34 -5.41 5.01
N GLN A 92 11.36 -6.15 5.48
CA GLN A 92 11.20 -7.19 6.48
C GLN A 92 10.66 -6.64 7.82
N LYS A 93 11.07 -5.41 8.20
CA LYS A 93 10.61 -4.76 9.44
C LYS A 93 9.14 -4.35 9.41
N PHE A 94 8.56 -4.24 8.22
CA PHE A 94 7.20 -3.77 8.01
C PHE A 94 6.27 -4.86 7.47
N ASN A 95 6.79 -6.08 7.22
CA ASN A 95 6.08 -7.20 6.61
C ASN A 95 5.32 -6.79 5.33
N VAL A 96 5.99 -6.02 4.47
CA VAL A 96 5.46 -5.55 3.18
C VAL A 96 6.44 -5.90 2.06
N HIS A 97 5.93 -5.94 0.84
CA HIS A 97 6.78 -6.17 -0.33
C HIS A 97 7.75 -4.99 -0.56
N ARG A 98 8.97 -5.26 -1.03
CA ARG A 98 10.00 -4.24 -1.30
C ARG A 98 9.50 -3.11 -2.21
N ARG A 99 8.75 -3.45 -3.27
CA ARG A 99 8.16 -2.44 -4.18
C ARG A 99 7.23 -1.45 -3.47
N THR A 100 6.52 -1.90 -2.43
CA THR A 100 5.63 -1.01 -1.65
C THR A 100 6.45 0.04 -0.92
N ILE A 101 7.53 -0.36 -0.23
CA ILE A 101 8.45 0.57 0.42
C ILE A 101 9.09 1.53 -0.59
N GLN A 102 9.55 1.03 -1.73
CA GLN A 102 10.17 1.86 -2.77
C GLN A 102 9.22 2.94 -3.30
N ARG A 103 7.96 2.58 -3.58
CA ARG A 103 6.94 3.55 -4.03
C ARG A 103 6.68 4.62 -2.97
N GLU A 104 6.55 4.20 -1.71
CA GLU A 104 6.33 5.14 -0.60
C GLU A 104 7.49 6.12 -0.42
N LEU A 105 8.75 5.67 -0.60
CA LEU A 105 9.91 6.54 -0.53
C LEU A 105 9.96 7.55 -1.69
N ILE A 106 9.63 7.11 -2.90
CA ILE A 106 9.51 8.00 -4.06
C ILE A 106 8.39 9.03 -3.81
N ASP A 107 7.23 8.60 -3.32
CA ASP A 107 6.12 9.50 -2.99
C ASP A 107 6.50 10.53 -1.91
N MET A 108 7.41 10.18 -0.99
CA MET A 108 7.95 11.11 0.01
C MET A 108 8.94 12.13 -0.58
N ALA A 109 9.70 11.74 -1.61
CA ALA A 109 10.67 12.60 -2.30
C ALA A 109 10.02 13.52 -3.35
N ARG A 110 8.87 13.13 -3.90
CA ARG A 110 8.16 13.84 -4.98
C ARG A 110 7.99 15.35 -4.74
N PRO A 111 7.65 15.86 -3.55
CA PRO A 111 7.55 17.31 -3.35
C PRO A 111 8.85 18.07 -3.65
N PHE A 112 10.01 17.48 -3.35
CA PHE A 112 11.30 18.07 -3.69
C PHE A 112 11.56 18.05 -5.19
N GLU A 113 11.27 16.92 -5.86
CA GLU A 113 11.38 16.79 -7.33
C GLU A 113 10.48 17.81 -8.04
N THR A 114 9.24 17.99 -7.58
CA THR A 114 8.30 18.97 -8.14
C THR A 114 8.83 20.40 -8.01
N ILE A 115 9.44 20.75 -6.88
CA ILE A 115 10.02 22.09 -6.71
C ILE A 115 11.25 22.27 -7.61
N TRP A 116 12.07 21.23 -7.76
CA TRP A 116 13.22 21.28 -8.66
C TRP A 116 12.78 21.45 -10.11
N GLN A 117 11.74 20.74 -10.54
CA GLN A 117 11.18 20.87 -11.88
C GLN A 117 10.64 22.28 -12.14
N ILE A 118 9.89 22.86 -11.19
CA ILE A 118 9.40 24.26 -11.31
C ILE A 118 10.58 25.24 -11.38
N LEU A 119 11.61 25.02 -10.59
CA LEU A 119 12.79 25.88 -10.57
C LEU A 119 13.57 25.77 -11.88
N GLU A 120 13.75 24.56 -12.40
CA GLU A 120 14.43 24.26 -13.65
C GLU A 120 13.73 24.95 -14.82
N GLU A 121 12.42 24.79 -14.94
CA GLU A 121 11.59 25.45 -15.96
C GLU A 121 11.75 26.98 -15.92
N LYS A 122 11.76 27.57 -14.72
CA LYS A 122 11.95 29.03 -14.57
C LYS A 122 13.38 29.50 -14.85
N VAL A 123 14.38 28.68 -14.54
CA VAL A 123 15.79 29.04 -14.75
C VAL A 123 16.12 28.96 -16.24
N TYR A 124 15.75 27.86 -16.89
CA TYR A 124 16.08 27.59 -18.30
C TYR A 124 15.02 28.04 -19.29
N GLY A 125 13.89 28.57 -18.84
CA GLY A 125 12.87 29.14 -19.72
C GLY A 125 13.40 30.30 -20.59
N GLY A 126 12.96 30.33 -21.85
CA GLY A 126 13.31 31.36 -22.84
C GLY A 126 14.71 31.19 -23.45
N ASP A 127 15.08 29.95 -23.80
CA ASP A 127 16.36 29.57 -24.42
C ASP A 127 17.59 30.07 -23.64
N TRP A 128 17.45 30.17 -22.32
CA TRP A 128 18.53 30.65 -21.46
C TRP A 128 19.44 29.50 -21.05
N GLU A 129 20.73 29.62 -21.36
CA GLU A 129 21.76 28.68 -20.94
C GLU A 129 22.82 29.36 -20.06
N ALA A 130 23.26 28.66 -19.02
CA ALA A 130 24.34 29.14 -18.17
C ALA A 130 25.70 28.85 -18.80
N LYS A 131 26.51 29.88 -19.02
CA LYS A 131 27.90 29.72 -19.50
C LYS A 131 28.90 29.50 -18.35
N THR A 132 28.53 29.87 -17.13
CA THR A 132 29.35 29.73 -15.91
C THR A 132 28.48 29.36 -14.70
N ILE A 133 29.11 28.71 -13.70
CA ILE A 133 28.44 28.34 -12.44
C ILE A 133 27.90 29.57 -11.70
N ASP A 134 28.61 30.70 -11.74
CA ASP A 134 28.19 31.91 -11.03
C ASP A 134 26.98 32.59 -11.70
N GLN A 135 26.89 32.54 -13.04
CA GLN A 135 25.68 32.97 -13.75
C GLN A 135 24.48 32.12 -13.37
N LEU A 136 24.67 30.79 -13.28
CA LEU A 136 23.62 29.88 -12.82
C LEU A 136 23.18 30.23 -11.39
N LYS A 137 24.12 30.36 -10.44
CA LYS A 137 23.81 30.72 -9.05
C LYS A 137 23.01 32.02 -8.95
N ARG A 138 23.45 33.07 -9.66
CA ARG A 138 22.76 34.37 -9.66
C ARG A 138 21.34 34.26 -10.21
N ARG A 139 21.15 33.53 -11.32
CA ARG A 139 19.82 33.37 -11.92
C ARG A 139 18.91 32.51 -11.04
N THR A 140 19.41 31.42 -10.46
CA THR A 140 18.67 30.61 -9.50
C THR A 140 18.17 31.45 -8.32
N GLN A 141 19.02 32.30 -7.74
CA GLN A 141 18.63 33.22 -6.66
C GLN A 141 17.55 34.24 -7.10
N GLN A 142 17.65 34.76 -8.33
CA GLN A 142 16.63 35.66 -8.88
C GLN A 142 15.29 34.96 -9.10
N GLN A 143 15.29 33.75 -9.67
CA GLN A 143 14.07 32.99 -9.93
C GLN A 143 13.42 32.49 -8.65
N LEU A 144 14.21 32.11 -7.64
CA LEU A 144 13.71 31.76 -6.30
C LEU A 144 12.85 32.88 -5.69
N LYS A 145 13.23 34.16 -5.87
CA LYS A 145 12.44 35.31 -5.40
C LYS A 145 11.10 35.47 -6.13
N ARG A 146 10.99 34.93 -7.35
CA ARG A 146 9.79 35.00 -8.20
C ARG A 146 8.87 33.79 -8.06
N ILE A 147 9.26 32.77 -7.29
CA ILE A 147 8.40 31.62 -7.01
C ILE A 147 7.38 32.05 -5.96
N ASP A 148 6.10 31.79 -6.23
CA ASP A 148 5.05 32.00 -5.24
C ASP A 148 5.33 31.09 -4.04
N MET A 149 5.51 31.73 -2.89
CA MET A 149 5.85 31.05 -1.66
C MET A 149 4.67 30.24 -1.12
N LYS A 150 3.42 30.56 -1.48
CA LYS A 150 2.22 29.86 -0.99
C LYS A 150 2.19 28.38 -1.38
N PRO A 151 2.33 27.97 -2.66
CA PRO A 151 2.37 26.56 -3.05
C PRO A 151 3.57 25.81 -2.45
N VAL A 152 4.74 26.45 -2.39
CA VAL A 152 5.94 25.89 -1.75
C VAL A 152 5.69 25.65 -0.25
N GLN A 153 5.12 26.63 0.44
CA GLN A 153 4.75 26.50 1.84
C GLN A 153 3.66 25.45 2.07
N ALA A 154 2.71 25.28 1.15
CA ALA A 154 1.70 24.24 1.23
C ALA A 154 2.34 22.84 1.13
N MET A 155 3.27 22.64 0.20
CA MET A 155 4.06 21.41 0.04
C MET A 155 4.90 21.09 1.29
N PHE A 156 5.50 22.11 1.91
CA PHE A 156 6.30 21.98 3.14
C PHE A 156 5.52 22.19 4.44
N SER A 157 4.21 22.44 4.38
CA SER A 157 3.38 22.78 5.55
C SER A 157 3.36 21.65 6.58
N SER A 158 3.45 20.40 6.10
CA SER A 158 3.64 19.20 6.91
C SER A 158 4.91 19.28 7.76
N ILE A 159 6.03 19.72 7.17
CA ILE A 159 7.33 19.82 7.85
C ILE A 159 7.30 20.96 8.88
N ARG A 160 6.70 22.10 8.56
CA ARG A 160 6.57 23.22 9.51
C ARG A 160 5.68 22.87 10.70
N LYS A 161 4.56 22.18 10.46
CA LYS A 161 3.70 21.64 11.53
C LYS A 161 4.44 20.61 12.40
N GLN A 162 5.31 19.79 11.81
CA GLN A 162 6.16 18.85 12.54
C GLN A 162 7.20 19.59 13.40
N LEU A 163 7.91 20.58 12.84
CA LEU A 163 8.87 21.39 13.60
C LEU A 163 8.20 22.13 14.77
N ARG A 164 6.99 22.65 14.58
CA ARG A 164 6.22 23.30 15.65
C ARG A 164 5.79 22.29 16.73
N LYS A 165 5.29 21.11 16.34
CA LYS A 165 5.03 20.01 17.30
C LYS A 165 6.29 19.59 18.08
N ILE A 166 7.47 19.60 17.46
CA ILE A 166 8.74 19.30 18.12
C ILE A 166 9.12 20.40 19.12
N ALA A 167 8.93 21.66 18.75
CA ALA A 167 9.19 22.78 19.65
C ALA A 167 8.27 22.75 20.89
N ASP A 168 6.98 22.46 20.70
CA ASP A 168 5.99 22.53 21.78
C ASP A 168 5.99 21.29 22.70
N LYS A 169 6.29 20.11 22.16
CA LYS A 169 6.09 18.82 22.85
C LYS A 169 7.34 17.92 22.83
N GLY A 170 8.48 18.47 22.42
CA GLY A 170 9.75 17.76 22.30
C GLY A 170 9.89 16.89 21.04
N PRO A 171 11.10 16.39 20.77
CA PRO A 171 11.46 15.68 19.52
C PRO A 171 10.58 14.45 19.22
N PHE A 172 9.99 13.83 20.24
CA PHE A 172 9.12 12.66 20.09
C PHE A 172 7.68 12.99 19.69
N ALA A 173 7.29 14.27 19.62
CA ALA A 173 5.90 14.65 19.38
C ALA A 173 5.52 14.91 17.91
N ALA A 174 6.45 15.25 17.02
CA ALA A 174 6.18 15.29 15.56
C ALA A 174 5.83 13.91 14.96
N CYS A 175 6.13 12.90 15.75
CA CYS A 175 6.09 11.50 15.42
C CYS A 175 4.68 10.90 15.66
N SER A 176 3.83 11.54 16.46
CA SER A 176 2.49 11.04 16.78
C SER A 176 1.43 11.72 15.89
N PHE A 177 0.85 10.93 14.99
CA PHE A 177 -0.43 11.19 14.33
C PHE A 177 -1.31 9.97 14.55
#